data_AF-A0A9Q6EJS1-F1
#
_entry.id   AF-A0A9Q6EJS1-F1
#
_cell.length_a   1.000
_cell.length_b   1.000
_cell.length_c   1.000
_cell.angle_alpha   90.00
_cell.angle_beta   90.00
_cell.angle_gamma   90.00
#
_symmetry.space_group_name_H-M   'P 1'
#
loop_
_entity.id
_entity.type
_entity.pdbx_description
1 polymer ?
#
loop_
_entity_poly.entity_id
_entity_poly.type
_entity_poly.pdbx_seq_one_letter_code
_entity_poly.pdbx_strand_id
1 'polypeptide(L)'
;MGSKEWREWHLTPNGWVAGTFKYDGGCNSVLVPENRVLTCVYNETIVPGYTAWAGVGEPEFDFSNSVSITWDCSDIRLIYTLLEKFGFCPKRLEA
;
A
#
# COMPACT_ATOMS: atom_id res chain seq x y z
N MET A 1 8.83 -7.91 -17.67
CA MET A 1 7.57 -8.40 -17.07
C MET A 1 7.75 -8.31 -15.57
N GLY A 2 6.82 -7.73 -14.83
CA GLY A 2 6.87 -7.66 -13.37
C GLY A 2 5.73 -6.78 -12.89
N SER A 3 5.01 -7.22 -11.88
CA SER A 3 3.82 -6.53 -11.38
C SER A 3 4.23 -5.60 -10.24
N LYS A 4 3.78 -4.34 -10.30
CA LYS A 4 4.00 -3.36 -9.24
C LYS A 4 2.66 -2.74 -8.87
N GLU A 5 2.07 -3.26 -7.81
CA GLU A 5 0.73 -2.93 -7.37
C GLU A 5 0.81 -2.21 -6.03
N TRP A 6 -0.04 -1.22 -5.82
CA TRP A 6 -0.08 -0.51 -4.56
C TRP A 6 -1.44 0.07 -4.27
N ARG A 7 -1.74 0.20 -2.97
CA ARG A 7 -2.97 0.81 -2.46
C ARG A 7 -2.64 1.87 -1.42
N GLU A 8 -3.29 3.01 -1.55
CA GLU A 8 -3.37 4.02 -0.51
C GLU A 8 -4.37 3.62 0.57
N TRP A 9 -4.01 3.88 1.80
CA TRP A 9 -4.83 3.73 2.99
C TRP A 9 -4.81 5.04 3.75
N HIS A 10 -6.00 5.59 4.01
CA HIS A 10 -6.17 6.83 4.74
C HIS A 10 -6.76 6.53 6.11
N LEU A 11 -6.00 6.80 7.16
CA LEU A 11 -6.53 6.75 8.52
C LEU A 11 -7.40 7.98 8.74
N THR A 12 -8.61 7.76 9.23
CA THR A 12 -9.56 8.81 9.61
C THR A 12 -10.03 8.56 11.06
N PRO A 13 -10.70 9.51 11.71
CA PRO A 13 -11.33 9.29 13.02
C PRO A 13 -12.33 8.12 13.05
N ASN A 14 -12.83 7.70 11.88
CA ASN A 14 -13.78 6.60 11.71
C ASN A 14 -13.10 5.26 11.36
N GLY A 15 -11.78 5.25 11.18
CA GLY A 15 -11.00 4.07 10.80
C GLY A 15 -10.25 4.23 9.49
N TRP A 16 -9.70 3.12 9.00
CA TRP A 16 -8.95 3.05 7.75
C TRP A 16 -9.91 3.04 6.55
N VAL A 17 -9.67 3.96 5.63
CA VAL A 17 -10.43 4.08 4.38
C VAL A 17 -9.49 3.77 3.22
N ALA A 18 -9.96 2.91 2.31
CA ALA A 18 -9.22 2.57 1.11
C ALA A 18 -9.19 3.76 0.14
N GLY A 19 -7.99 4.12 -0.30
CA GLY A 19 -7.73 5.20 -1.26
C GLY A 19 -7.46 4.68 -2.67
N THR A 20 -6.64 5.41 -3.41
CA THR A 20 -6.23 5.04 -4.76
C THR A 20 -5.58 3.67 -4.80
N PHE A 21 -5.92 2.90 -5.82
CA PHE A 21 -5.33 1.59 -6.06
C PHE A 21 -4.73 1.53 -7.46
N LYS A 22 -3.44 1.18 -7.57
CA LYS A 22 -2.76 0.90 -8.83
C LYS A 22 -2.51 -0.60 -8.96
N TYR A 23 -2.84 -1.13 -10.13
CA TYR A 23 -2.59 -2.51 -10.53
C TYR A 23 -1.96 -2.54 -11.93
N ASP A 24 -1.54 -3.71 -12.40
CA ASP A 24 -0.82 -3.84 -13.68
C ASP A 24 -1.63 -3.28 -14.87
N GLY A 25 -2.96 -3.45 -14.83
CA GLY A 25 -3.88 -3.00 -15.87
C GLY A 25 -4.44 -1.58 -15.72
N GLY A 26 -4.04 -0.80 -14.69
CA GLY A 26 -4.58 0.55 -14.52
C GLY A 26 -4.44 1.17 -13.13
N CYS A 27 -5.15 2.27 -12.91
CA CYS A 27 -5.19 2.98 -11.64
C CYS A 27 -6.61 3.46 -11.35
N ASN A 28 -7.15 3.05 -10.20
CA ASN A 28 -8.42 3.50 -9.65
C ASN A 28 -8.16 4.61 -8.65
N SER A 29 -8.16 5.86 -9.11
CA SER A 29 -8.01 7.04 -8.26
C SER A 29 -9.28 7.29 -7.44
N VAL A 30 -9.11 7.44 -6.13
CA VAL A 30 -10.19 7.75 -5.19
C VAL A 30 -9.90 9.11 -4.56
N LEU A 31 -10.95 9.88 -4.28
CA LEU A 31 -10.78 11.16 -3.58
C LEU A 31 -10.24 10.92 -2.17
N VAL A 32 -9.21 11.68 -1.83
CA VAL A 32 -8.59 11.59 -0.50
C VAL A 32 -9.54 12.23 0.52
N PRO A 33 -9.90 11.54 1.62
CA PRO A 33 -10.80 12.09 2.63
C PRO A 33 -10.22 13.36 3.26
N GLU A 34 -11.07 14.37 3.48
CA GLU A 34 -10.69 15.65 4.08
C GLU A 34 -10.28 15.51 5.56
N ASN A 35 -10.89 14.55 6.25
CA ASN A 35 -10.62 14.20 7.64
C ASN A 35 -9.51 13.15 7.81
N ARG A 36 -8.63 13.00 6.81
CA ARG A 36 -7.47 12.11 6.94
C ARG A 36 -6.50 12.63 8.01
N VAL A 37 -5.96 11.72 8.80
CA VAL A 37 -4.90 12.00 9.79
C VAL A 37 -3.56 11.39 9.38
N LEU A 38 -3.58 10.31 8.61
CA LEU A 38 -2.41 9.61 8.11
C LEU A 38 -2.74 8.99 6.76
N THR A 39 -1.79 9.01 5.83
CA THR A 39 -1.87 8.26 4.57
C THR A 39 -0.65 7.37 4.44
N CYS A 40 -0.92 6.11 4.18
CA CYS A 40 0.09 5.10 3.95
C CYS A 40 -0.16 4.45 2.60
N VAL A 41 0.90 4.00 1.95
CA VAL A 41 0.85 3.21 0.73
C VAL A 41 1.38 1.82 1.07
N TYR A 42 0.53 0.82 0.89
CA TYR A 42 0.96 -0.57 0.83
C TYR A 42 1.31 -0.90 -0.61
N ASN A 43 2.50 -1.44 -0.84
CA ASN A 43 2.94 -1.88 -2.16
C ASN A 43 3.31 -3.36 -2.14
N GLU A 44 3.00 -4.04 -3.24
CA GLU A 44 3.43 -5.39 -3.54
C GLU A 44 4.10 -5.38 -4.92
N THR A 45 5.28 -5.96 -4.99
CA THR A 45 6.10 -6.04 -6.20
C THR A 45 6.47 -7.49 -6.43
N ILE A 46 6.25 -7.94 -7.65
CA ILE A 46 6.62 -9.26 -8.14
C ILE A 46 7.53 -9.05 -9.33
N VAL A 47 8.78 -9.49 -9.23
CA VAL A 47 9.75 -9.40 -10.32
C VAL A 47 10.30 -10.78 -10.66
N PRO A 48 10.49 -11.09 -11.96
CA PRO A 48 11.13 -12.34 -12.35
C PRO A 48 12.57 -12.34 -11.85
N GLY A 49 12.98 -13.47 -11.27
CA GLY A 49 14.35 -13.76 -10.93
C GLY A 49 15.20 -13.99 -12.18
N TYR A 50 16.50 -14.23 -11.98
CA TYR A 50 17.43 -14.37 -13.09
C TYR A 50 17.08 -15.54 -14.00
N THR A 51 16.69 -16.69 -13.43
CA THR A 51 16.34 -17.89 -14.21
C THR A 51 15.10 -17.68 -15.07
N ALA A 52 14.08 -16.99 -14.54
CA ALA A 52 12.85 -16.65 -15.25
C ALA A 52 13.12 -15.65 -16.38
N TRP A 53 14.04 -14.70 -16.17
CA TRP A 53 14.47 -13.76 -17.21
C TRP A 53 15.33 -14.43 -18.30
N ALA A 54 16.32 -15.23 -17.90
CA ALA A 54 17.29 -15.84 -18.80
C ALA A 54 16.77 -17.12 -19.47
N GLY A 55 15.62 -17.64 -19.05
CA GLY A 55 15.02 -18.88 -19.58
C GLY A 55 15.85 -20.12 -19.27
N VAL A 56 16.58 -20.12 -18.14
CA VAL A 56 17.48 -21.21 -17.74
C VAL A 56 17.06 -21.76 -16.39
N GLY A 57 16.94 -23.08 -16.24
CA GLY A 57 16.54 -23.70 -14.97
C GLY A 57 15.08 -23.45 -14.61
N GLU A 58 14.73 -23.65 -13.34
CA GLU A 58 13.36 -23.42 -12.85
C GLU A 58 13.09 -21.92 -12.66
N PRO A 59 11.95 -21.40 -13.15
CA PRO A 59 11.64 -19.98 -13.07
C PRO A 59 11.36 -19.55 -11.62
N GLU A 60 12.20 -18.65 -11.10
CA GLU A 60 12.03 -17.99 -9.80
C GLU A 60 11.39 -16.61 -9.97
N PHE A 61 10.60 -16.21 -8.98
CA PHE A 61 10.02 -14.88 -8.85
C PHE A 61 10.31 -14.35 -7.46
N ASP A 62 10.79 -13.11 -7.41
CA ASP A 62 11.00 -12.40 -6.16
C ASP A 62 9.73 -11.61 -5.80
N PHE A 63 9.26 -11.85 -4.58
CA PHE A 63 8.08 -11.19 -4.02
C PHE A 63 8.51 -10.26 -2.90
N SER A 64 8.18 -8.98 -3.03
CA SER A 64 8.46 -7.97 -2.01
C SER A 64 7.22 -7.16 -1.72
N ASN A 65 6.94 -6.91 -0.44
CA ASN A 65 5.92 -5.97 -0.02
C ASN A 65 6.47 -4.97 0.98
N SER A 66 5.89 -3.77 1.00
CA SER A 66 6.25 -2.78 2.01
C SER A 66 5.10 -1.80 2.26
N VAL A 67 5.13 -1.16 3.42
CA VAL A 67 4.26 -0.05 3.77
C VAL A 67 5.12 1.20 3.90
N SER A 68 4.71 2.30 3.29
CA SER A 68 5.37 3.60 3.41
C SER A 68 4.36 4.69 3.73
N ILE A 69 4.69 5.57 4.67
CA ILE A 69 3.86 6.74 4.99
C ILE A 69 4.13 7.80 3.93
N THR A 70 3.08 8.30 3.28
CA THR A 70 3.20 9.35 2.25
C THR A 70 2.72 10.71 2.73
N TRP A 71 1.88 10.74 3.76
CA TRP A 71 1.37 11.97 4.34
C TRP A 71 0.91 11.76 5.79
N ASP A 72 1.04 12.77 6.63
CA ASP A 72 0.50 12.84 7.98
C ASP A 72 0.01 14.25 8.31
N CYS A 73 -0.94 14.38 9.25
CA CYS A 73 -1.53 15.67 9.61
C CYS A 73 -0.69 16.52 10.58
N SER A 74 0.57 16.14 10.86
CA SER A 74 1.44 16.74 11.89
C SER A 74 0.94 16.61 13.35
N ASP A 75 -0.32 16.28 13.60
CA ASP A 75 -0.85 15.99 14.93
C ASP A 75 -0.53 14.56 15.37
N ILE A 76 0.70 14.40 15.86
CA ILE A 76 1.26 13.11 16.25
C ILE A 76 0.41 12.41 17.32
N ARG A 77 -0.19 13.17 18.25
CA ARG A 77 -1.01 12.59 19.34
C ARG A 77 -2.28 11.97 18.80
N LEU A 78 -2.94 12.65 17.87
CA LEU A 78 -4.13 12.15 17.19
C LEU A 78 -3.80 10.90 16.37
N ILE A 79 -2.68 10.90 15.65
CA ILE A 79 -2.21 9.75 14.87
C ILE A 79 -2.00 8.53 15.78
N TYR A 80 -1.23 8.66 16.86
CA TYR A 80 -0.99 7.55 17.79
C TYR A 80 -2.28 7.04 18.42
N THR A 81 -3.17 7.94 18.86
CA THR A 81 -4.47 7.57 19.45
C THR A 81 -5.31 6.74 18.47
N LEU A 82 -5.32 7.12 17.19
CA LEU A 82 -6.08 6.41 16.16
C LEU A 82 -5.39 5.11 15.74
N LEU A 83 -4.06 5.04 15.74
CA LEU A 83 -3.31 3.80 15.51
C LEU A 83 -3.49 2.81 16.65
N GLU A 84 -3.57 3.25 17.91
CA GLU A 84 -3.90 2.39 19.04
C GLU A 84 -5.33 1.85 18.94
N LYS A 85 -6.26 2.67 18.45
CA LYS A 85 -7.68 2.31 18.32
C LYS A 85 -7.97 1.38 17.13
N PHE A 86 -7.36 1.64 15.97
CA PHE A 86 -7.68 0.97 14.70
C PHE A 86 -6.56 0.06 14.18
N GLY A 87 -5.39 0.08 14.81
CA GLY A 87 -4.20 -0.65 14.36
C GLY A 87 -3.38 0.08 13.29
N PHE A 88 -2.27 -0.54 12.93
CA PHE A 88 -1.36 -0.07 11.87
C PHE A 88 -2.01 -0.11 10.48
N CYS A 89 -1.33 0.50 9.50
CA CYS A 89 -1.75 0.49 8.11
C CYS A 89 -2.08 -0.94 7.63
N PRO A 90 -3.23 -1.15 6.97
CA PRO A 90 -3.55 -2.42 6.36
C PRO A 90 -2.50 -2.83 5.32
N LYS A 91 -2.09 -4.09 5.38
CA LYS A 91 -1.13 -4.71 4.46
C LYS A 91 -1.88 -5.56 3.44
N ARG A 92 -2.78 -4.93 2.68
CA ARG A 92 -3.58 -5.59 1.64
C ARG A 92 -3.87 -4.65 0.48
N LEU A 93 -3.96 -5.21 -0.71
CA LEU A 93 -4.38 -4.50 -1.94
C LEU A 93 -5.90 -4.48 -2.14
N GLU A 94 -6.67 -5.11 -1.26
CA GLU A 94 -8.13 -5.17 -1.32
C GLU A 94 -8.78 -4.26 -0.27
N ALA A 95 -9.92 -3.63 -0.61
CA ALA A 95 -10.64 -2.71 0.27
C ALA A 95 -11.42 -3.46 1.35
#